data_AF-A0A8C6RRV6-F1
#
_entry.id   AF-A0A8C6RRV6-F1
#
_cell.length_a   1.000
_cell.length_b   1.000
_cell.length_c   1.000
_cell.angle_alpha   90.00
_cell.angle_beta   90.00
_cell.angle_gamma   90.00
#
_symmetry.space_group_name_H-M   'P 1'
#
loop_
_entity.id
_entity.type
_entity.pdbx_description
1 polymer ?
#
loop_
_entity_poly.entity_id
_entity_poly.type
_entity_poly.pdbx_seq_one_letter_code
_entity_poly.pdbx_strand_id
1 'polypeptide(L)' 'MDFKIEHTWNGFPARYKPVFVRLSPGDNRVLMEVSAPFFNDPPAPLGEPEKPFNELWDYKVVEFFLNDITEQYLEVEIC' A
#
# COMPACT_ATOMS: atom_id res chain seq x y z
N MET A 1 7.37 -1.77 -13.01
CA MET A 1 6.58 -0.53 -13.01
C MET A 1 6.90 0.19 -11.73
N ASP A 2 7.21 1.47 -11.81
CA ASP A 2 7.68 2.26 -10.69
C ASP A 2 6.74 3.46 -10.51
N PHE A 3 6.14 3.56 -9.34
CA PHE A 3 5.18 4.59 -8.98
C PHE A 3 5.71 5.43 -7.84
N LYS A 4 5.37 6.72 -7.87
CA LYS A 4 5.77 7.68 -6.86
C LYS A 4 4.58 8.53 -6.47
N ILE A 5 4.22 8.50 -5.18
CA ILE A 5 3.14 9.32 -4.63
C ILE A 5 3.75 10.63 -4.14
N GLU A 6 3.58 11.67 -4.95
CA GLU A 6 4.14 13.01 -4.71
C GLU A 6 3.08 14.08 -4.51
N HIS A 7 1.80 13.72 -4.62
CA HIS A 7 0.69 14.65 -4.55
C HIS A 7 -0.35 14.14 -3.55
N THR A 8 -1.03 15.06 -2.89
CA THR A 8 -2.20 14.79 -2.07
C THR A 8 -3.43 14.53 -2.94
N TRP A 9 -4.50 14.00 -2.35
CA TRP A 9 -5.76 13.69 -3.04
C TRP A 9 -6.35 14.89 -3.81
N ASN A 10 -6.09 16.13 -3.35
CA ASN A 10 -6.52 17.38 -3.99
C ASN A 10 -5.47 17.98 -4.94
N GLY A 11 -4.47 17.20 -5.36
CA GLY A 11 -3.52 17.55 -6.42
C GLY A 11 -2.38 18.49 -6.02
N PHE A 12 -2.25 18.84 -4.74
CA PHE A 12 -1.11 19.63 -4.28
C PHE A 12 0.12 18.75 -4.02
N PRO A 13 1.35 19.27 -4.17
CA PRO A 13 2.55 18.53 -3.80
C PRO A 13 2.53 18.11 -2.33
N ALA A 14 2.85 16.84 -2.08
CA ALA A 14 3.04 16.31 -0.74
C ALA A 14 4.23 17.02 -0.08
N ARG A 15 4.07 17.41 1.20
CA ARG A 15 5.12 18.13 1.96
C ARG A 15 6.20 17.21 2.53
N TYR A 16 6.06 15.90 2.36
CA TYR A 16 6.88 14.88 2.98
C TYR A 16 7.60 14.01 1.94
N LYS A 17 8.51 13.15 2.41
CA LYS A 17 9.23 12.23 1.53
C LYS A 17 8.22 11.39 0.72
N PRO A 18 8.39 11.29 -0.61
CA PRO A 18 7.50 10.52 -1.47
C PRO A 18 7.42 9.05 -1.04
N VAL A 19 6.25 8.45 -1.25
CA VAL A 19 6.08 7.00 -1.20
C VAL A 19 6.48 6.43 -2.56
N PHE A 20 7.32 5.41 -2.55
CA PHE A 20 7.71 4.67 -3.74
C PHE A 20 7.06 3.30 -3.71
N VAL A 21 6.47 2.92 -4.83
CA VAL A 21 5.99 1.55 -5.02
C VAL A 21 6.53 0.99 -6.32
N ARG A 22 7.15 -0.18 -6.24
CA ARG A 22 7.65 -0.91 -7.39
C ARG A 22 6.91 -2.21 -7.54
N LEU A 23 6.34 -2.43 -8.73
CA LEU A 23 5.75 -3.70 -9.15
C LEU A 23 6.67 -4.37 -10.17
N SER A 24 7.04 -5.61 -9.91
CA SER A 24 7.84 -6.41 -10.84
C SER A 24 7.25 -7.81 -11.03
N PRO A 25 7.39 -8.41 -12.23
CA PRO A 25 6.97 -9.79 -12.44
C PRO A 25 7.84 -10.74 -11.62
N GLY A 26 7.22 -11.73 -10.99
CA GLY A 26 7.88 -12.91 -10.45
C GLY A 26 7.22 -14.18 -10.98
N ASP A 27 7.75 -15.35 -10.58
CA ASP A 27 7.19 -16.65 -11.01
C ASP A 27 5.72 -16.79 -10.60
N ASN A 28 4.81 -16.63 -11.55
CA ASN A 28 3.35 -16.62 -11.36
C ASN A 28 2.86 -15.67 -10.25
N ARG A 29 3.57 -14.57 -10.02
CA ARG A 29 3.26 -13.59 -8.97
C ARG A 29 3.66 -12.19 -9.40
N VAL A 30 3.11 -11.21 -8.68
CA VAL A 30 3.60 -9.83 -8.74
C VAL A 30 4.37 -9.59 -7.46
N LEU A 31 5.62 -9.17 -7.58
CA LEU A 31 6.40 -8.68 -6.46
C LEU A 31 6.12 -7.18 -6.29
N MET A 32 5.66 -6.81 -5.11
CA MET A 32 5.40 -5.43 -4.71
C MET A 32 6.42 -5.02 -3.65
N GLU A 33 7.15 -3.95 -3.93
CA GLU A 33 8.09 -3.33 -2.99
C GLU A 33 7.58 -1.93 -2.64
N VAL A 34 7.36 -1.66 -1.36
CA VAL A 34 6.89 -0.37 -0.86
C VAL A 34 7.98 0.28 -0.03
N SER A 35 8.34 1.52 -0.35
CA SER A 35 9.21 2.36 0.46
C SER A 35 8.48 3.65 0.80
N ALA A 36 8.08 3.77 2.06
CA ALA A 36 7.37 4.91 2.59
C ALA A 36 8.04 5.41 3.88
N PRO A 37 8.02 6.73 4.17
CA PRO A 37 8.30 7.17 5.53
C PRO A 37 7.25 6.58 6.47
N PHE A 38 7.61 6.22 7.71
CA PHE A 38 6.63 6.00 8.79
C PHE A 38 6.39 7.34 9.50
N PHE A 39 5.13 7.75 9.70
CA PHE A 39 4.79 8.99 10.41
C PHE A 39 4.16 8.60 11.73
N ASN A 40 4.75 9.04 12.85
CA ASN A 40 4.23 8.83 14.20
C ASN A 40 4.01 7.35 14.61
N ASP A 41 4.56 6.41 13.83
CA ASP A 41 4.63 4.94 14.04
C ASP A 41 3.68 4.41 15.14
N PRO A 42 2.36 4.40 14.88
CA PRO A 42 1.42 3.87 15.86
C PRO A 42 1.70 2.38 16.10
N PRO A 43 1.38 1.85 17.30
CA PRO A 43 1.55 0.44 17.57
C PRO A 43 0.86 -0.41 16.51
N ALA A 44 1.51 -1.50 16.09
CA ALA A 44 0.92 -2.43 15.14
C ALA A 44 -0.47 -2.90 15.64
N PRO A 45 -1.44 -3.11 14.73
CA PRO A 45 -2.75 -3.60 15.10
C PRO A 45 -2.66 -4.92 15.87
N LEU A 46 -3.55 -5.09 16.86
CA LEU A 46 -3.65 -6.35 17.61
C LEU A 46 -4.21 -7.43 16.69
N GLY A 47 -3.43 -8.48 16.42
CA GLY A 47 -3.90 -9.62 15.65
C GLY A 47 -2.87 -10.74 15.59
N GLU A 48 -3.33 -11.91 15.16
CA GLU A 48 -2.46 -13.07 14.99
C GLU A 48 -1.57 -12.88 13.74
N PRO A 49 -0.25 -13.18 13.83
CA PRO A 49 0.59 -13.28 12.65
C PRO A 49 -0.05 -14.19 11.60
N GLU A 50 0.17 -13.87 10.32
CA GLU A 50 -0.30 -14.67 9.18
C GLU A 50 -1.83 -14.72 8.97
N LYS A 51 -2.60 -13.97 9.76
CA LYS A 51 -4.02 -13.74 9.52
C LYS A 51 -4.25 -12.38 8.86
N PRO A 52 -5.30 -12.23 8.05
CA PRO A 52 -5.75 -10.90 7.63
C PRO A 52 -6.14 -10.08 8.86
N PHE A 53 -5.75 -8.82 8.85
CA PHE A 53 -6.14 -7.84 9.86
C PHE A 53 -7.31 -7.05 9.29
N ASN A 54 -8.43 -7.01 10.01
CA ASN A 54 -9.53 -6.11 9.65
C ASN A 54 -9.19 -4.68 10.09
N GLU A 55 -9.78 -3.70 9.42
CA GLU A 55 -9.69 -2.28 9.81
C GLU A 55 -8.26 -1.71 9.74
N LEU A 56 -7.43 -2.24 8.83
CA LEU A 56 -6.08 -1.73 8.60
C LEU A 56 -6.09 -0.27 8.11
N TRP A 57 -7.14 0.18 7.42
CA TRP A 57 -7.37 1.58 7.03
C TRP A 57 -7.42 2.59 8.20
N ASP A 58 -7.64 2.15 9.45
CA ASP A 58 -7.55 3.02 10.63
C ASP A 58 -6.08 3.32 11.00
N TYR A 59 -5.13 2.61 10.39
CA TYR A 59 -3.69 2.78 10.56
C TYR A 59 -3.07 3.45 9.35
N LYS A 60 -1.77 3.67 9.43
CA LYS A 60 -1.01 4.19 8.31
C LYS A 60 -0.69 3.06 7.33
N VAL A 61 -1.51 2.95 6.29
CA VAL A 61 -1.38 1.90 5.28
C VAL A 61 -1.03 2.42 3.90
N VAL A 62 -0.52 1.52 3.06
CA VAL A 62 -0.54 1.64 1.61
C VAL A 62 -1.55 0.63 1.08
N GLU A 63 -2.53 1.13 0.33
CA GLU A 63 -3.59 0.33 -0.28
C GLU A 63 -3.33 0.12 -1.77
N PHE A 64 -3.58 -1.09 -2.26
CA PHE A 64 -3.48 -1.47 -3.66
C PHE A 64 -4.76 -2.15 -4.14
N PHE A 65 -5.33 -1.60 -5.21
CA PHE A 65 -6.50 -2.15 -5.88
C PHE A 65 -6.05 -2.73 -7.22
N LEU A 66 -6.09 -4.06 -7.33
CA LEU A 66 -5.70 -4.80 -8.52
C LEU A 66 -6.96 -5.32 -9.20
N ASN A 67 -7.34 -4.72 -10.32
CA ASN A 67 -8.45 -5.22 -11.12
C ASN A 67 -7.99 -6.26 -12.14
N ASP A 68 -8.93 -7.10 -12.56
CA ASP A 68 -8.78 -8.01 -13.68
C ASP A 68 -9.87 -7.75 -14.74
N ILE A 69 -9.77 -8.40 -15.90
CA ILE A 69 -10.76 -8.35 -16.98
C ILE A 69 -12.16 -8.82 -16.55
N THR A 70 -12.27 -9.45 -15.37
CA THR A 70 -13.50 -9.98 -14.80
C THR A 70 -14.34 -8.95 -14.04
N GLU A 71 -13.94 -7.67 -14.04
CA GLU A 71 -14.54 -6.58 -13.24
C GLU A 71 -14.51 -6.80 -11.71
N GLN A 72 -13.83 -7.87 -11.26
CA GLN A 72 -13.48 -8.09 -9.88
C GLN A 72 -12.13 -7.44 -9.59
N TYR A 73 -11.92 -7.02 -8.34
CA TYR A 73 -10.65 -6.51 -7.89
C TYR A 73 -10.21 -7.20 -6.61
N LEU A 74 -8.90 -7.31 -6.45
CA LEU A 74 -8.24 -7.65 -5.20
C LEU A 74 -7.78 -6.35 -4.54
N GLU A 75 -8.16 -6.16 -3.28
CA GLU A 75 -7.63 -5.13 -2.41
C GLU A 75 -6.53 -5.71 -1.53
N VAL A 76 -5.44 -4.98 -1.40
CA VAL A 76 -4.30 -5.33 -0.55
C VAL A 76 -3.92 -4.12 0.29
N GLU A 77 -3.98 -4.27 1.61
CA GLU A 77 -3.59 -3.25 2.58
C GLU A 77 -2.30 -3.69 3.29
N ILE A 78 -1.29 -2.80 3.35
CA ILE A 78 0.00 -3.07 4.01
C ILE A 78 0.29 -1.94 5.00
N CYS A 79 0.53 -2.30 6.27
CA CYS A 79 0.92 -1.40 7.36
C CYS A 79 2.43 -1.47 7.63
#